data_AF-A0A6P9AQK0-F1
#
_entry.id   AF-A0A6P9AQK0-F1
#
_cell.length_a   1.000
_cell.length_b   1.000
_cell.length_c   1.000
_cell.angle_alpha   90.00
_cell.angle_beta   90.00
_cell.angle_gamma   90.00
#
_symmetry.space_group_name_H-M   'P 1'
#
loop_
_entity.id
_entity.type
_entity.pdbx_description
1 polymer ?
#
loop_
_entity_poly.entity_id
_entity_poly.type
_entity_poly.pdbx_seq_one_letter_code
_entity_poly.pdbx_strand_id
1 'polypeptide(L)'
;MMEYRKNLEVAFNKLDAELSPSCLVIWNMTMPLGPRIKGGFLIPELQHLSQTLRRDIIEGNFYGATLAALHLFDVVDLHFHFRFDVGNRGKDGIHWNNVVHRRITKLLLTHLADAWGVVIPEKNPSG
;
A
#
# COMPACT_ATOMS: atom_id res chain seq x y z
N MET A 1 -3.13 17.26 -3.10
CA MET A 1 -2.78 16.90 -1.71
C MET A 1 -3.80 17.32 -0.66
N MET A 2 -4.24 18.59 -0.58
CA MET A 2 -5.22 19.02 0.44
C MET A 2 -6.51 18.17 0.44
N GLU A 3 -7.11 18.00 -0.74
CA GLU A 3 -8.33 17.19 -0.90
C GLU A 3 -8.11 15.71 -0.57
N TYR A 4 -6.95 15.15 -0.94
CA TYR A 4 -6.57 13.77 -0.57
C TYR A 4 -6.52 13.59 0.94
N ARG A 5 -5.87 14.52 1.67
CA ARG A 5 -5.74 14.46 3.13
C ARG A 5 -7.11 14.52 3.81
N LYS A 6 -7.95 15.48 3.40
CA LYS A 6 -9.34 15.62 3.89
C LYS A 6 -10.16 14.35 3.66
N ASN A 7 -10.08 13.78 2.46
CA ASN A 7 -10.83 12.57 2.13
C ASN A 7 -10.32 11.35 2.92
N LEU A 8 -9.02 11.27 3.18
CA LEU A 8 -8.45 10.21 3.99
C LEU A 8 -8.87 10.30 5.46
N GLU A 9 -8.88 11.51 6.05
CA GLU A 9 -9.42 11.75 7.40
C GLU A 9 -10.88 11.34 7.49
N VAL A 10 -11.72 11.72 6.52
CA VAL A 10 -13.12 11.30 6.49
C VAL A 10 -13.25 9.79 6.40
N ALA A 11 -12.43 9.13 5.58
CA ALA A 11 -12.46 7.68 5.44
C ALA A 11 -12.07 6.98 6.76
N PHE A 12 -10.98 7.41 7.40
CA PHE A 12 -10.47 6.74 8.61
C PHE A 12 -11.40 6.97 9.81
N ASN A 13 -11.92 8.18 9.98
CA ASN A 13 -12.96 8.46 10.99
C ASN A 13 -14.20 7.57 10.80
N LYS A 14 -14.59 7.28 9.55
CA LYS A 14 -15.71 6.37 9.28
C LYS A 14 -15.36 4.91 9.57
N LEU A 15 -14.14 4.47 9.29
CA LEU A 15 -13.71 3.11 9.64
C LEU A 15 -13.76 2.91 11.16
N ASP A 16 -13.28 3.87 11.94
CA ASP A 16 -13.36 3.82 13.41
C ASP A 16 -14.80 3.81 13.94
N ALA A 17 -15.67 4.63 13.36
CA ALA A 17 -17.04 4.78 13.83
C ALA A 17 -17.91 3.55 13.52
N GLU A 18 -17.66 2.88 12.39
CA GLU A 18 -18.57 1.86 11.85
C GLU A 18 -18.05 0.42 12.05
N LEU A 19 -16.74 0.21 12.19
CA LEU A 19 -16.19 -1.13 12.38
C LEU A 19 -16.20 -1.56 13.85
N SER A 20 -16.31 -2.86 14.08
CA SER A 20 -16.17 -3.44 15.42
C SER A 20 -14.78 -3.11 15.99
N PRO A 21 -14.64 -2.87 17.32
CA PRO A 21 -13.32 -2.77 17.97
C PRO A 21 -12.42 -3.99 17.79
N SER A 22 -12.99 -5.15 17.46
CA SER A 22 -12.25 -6.38 17.14
C SER A 22 -11.85 -6.50 15.67
N CYS A 23 -12.25 -5.56 14.82
CA CYS A 23 -11.92 -5.56 13.40
C CYS A 23 -10.47 -5.12 13.19
N LEU A 24 -9.69 -5.97 12.52
CA LEU A 24 -8.33 -5.63 12.10
C LEU A 24 -8.38 -4.77 10.83
N VAL A 25 -7.88 -3.54 10.90
CA VAL A 25 -7.71 -2.66 9.74
C VAL A 25 -6.23 -2.56 9.39
N ILE A 26 -5.89 -2.87 8.14
CA ILE A 26 -4.51 -2.81 7.62
C ILE A 26 -4.45 -1.79 6.48
N TRP A 27 -3.66 -0.74 6.68
CA TRP A 27 -3.36 0.28 5.68
C TRP A 27 -2.09 -0.06 4.90
N ASN A 28 -2.25 -0.29 3.59
CA ASN A 28 -1.14 -0.59 2.70
C ASN A 28 -0.62 0.69 2.03
N MET A 29 0.67 0.97 2.18
CA MET A 29 1.30 2.07 1.44
C MET A 29 1.41 1.73 -0.05
N THR A 30 1.27 2.74 -0.91
CA THR A 30 1.36 2.58 -2.36
C THR A 30 2.79 2.21 -2.78
N MET A 31 2.92 1.20 -3.62
CA MET A 31 4.22 0.72 -4.11
C MET A 31 4.95 1.73 -5.02
N PRO A 32 6.26 1.55 -5.27
CA PRO A 32 7.06 2.50 -6.04
C PRO A 32 6.69 2.53 -7.53
N LEU A 33 6.26 3.69 -8.02
CA LEU A 33 6.00 3.89 -9.44
C LEU A 33 7.28 3.95 -10.28
N GLY A 34 7.15 3.58 -11.55
CA GLY A 34 8.20 3.70 -12.56
C GLY A 34 8.47 5.15 -12.99
N PRO A 35 9.62 5.41 -13.63
CA PRO A 35 9.99 6.75 -14.09
C PRO A 35 9.12 7.25 -15.26
N ARG A 36 8.46 6.33 -15.97
CA ARG A 36 7.50 6.64 -17.03
C ARG A 36 6.23 5.87 -16.74
N ILE A 37 5.13 6.60 -16.71
CA ILE A 37 3.80 6.04 -16.47
C ILE A 37 3.06 6.02 -17.81
N LYS A 38 2.44 4.89 -18.14
CA LYS A 38 1.68 4.70 -19.39
C LYS A 38 0.34 4.03 -19.09
N GLY A 39 -0.61 4.19 -20.00
CA GLY A 39 -1.95 3.59 -19.91
C GLY A 39 -2.99 4.53 -19.31
N GLY A 40 -4.24 4.05 -19.21
CA GLY A 40 -5.43 4.86 -18.88
C GLY A 40 -5.49 5.41 -17.46
N PHE A 41 -4.46 5.20 -16.63
CA PHE A 41 -4.39 5.78 -15.29
C PHE A 41 -4.31 7.31 -15.32
N LEU A 42 -3.64 7.86 -16.34
CA LEU A 42 -3.62 9.30 -16.61
C LEU A 42 -4.27 9.52 -17.97
N ILE A 43 -5.53 9.93 -17.95
CA ILE A 43 -6.17 10.51 -19.14
C ILE A 43 -5.29 11.65 -19.69
N PRO A 44 -5.32 11.94 -20.99
CA PRO A 44 -4.45 12.94 -21.62
C PRO A 44 -4.37 14.27 -20.84
N GLU A 45 -5.49 14.72 -20.28
CA GLU A 45 -5.65 15.95 -19.52
C GLU A 45 -4.84 15.96 -18.21
N LEU A 46 -4.55 14.78 -17.66
CA LEU A 46 -3.83 14.58 -16.40
C LEU A 46 -2.37 14.15 -16.59
N GLN A 47 -1.87 14.08 -17.83
CA GLN A 47 -0.47 13.68 -18.09
C GLN A 47 0.55 14.59 -17.40
N HIS A 48 0.24 15.88 -17.21
CA HIS A 48 1.11 16.83 -16.52
C HIS A 48 1.41 16.40 -15.06
N LEU A 49 0.48 15.70 -14.40
CA LEU A 49 0.66 15.19 -13.04
C LEU A 49 1.70 14.07 -12.96
N SER A 50 2.01 13.39 -14.06
CA SER A 50 3.03 12.32 -14.07
C SER A 50 4.41 12.81 -13.61
N GLN A 51 4.70 14.11 -13.72
CA GLN A 51 5.97 14.71 -13.33
C GLN A 51 6.17 14.73 -11.81
N THR A 52 5.11 14.93 -11.04
CA THR A 52 5.15 15.01 -9.56
C THR A 52 4.69 13.73 -8.90
N LEU A 53 3.97 12.86 -9.62
CA LEU A 53 3.25 11.72 -9.05
C LEU A 53 4.10 10.80 -8.16
N ARG A 54 5.37 10.55 -8.50
CA ARG A 54 6.27 9.75 -7.65
C ARG A 54 6.51 10.40 -6.28
N ARG A 55 6.66 11.73 -6.25
CA ARG A 55 6.79 12.52 -5.03
C ARG A 55 5.45 12.56 -4.29
N ASP A 56 4.36 12.76 -5.00
CA ASP A 56 3.01 12.79 -4.42
C ASP A 56 2.67 11.45 -3.75
N ILE A 57 3.10 10.31 -4.31
CA ILE A 57 2.98 8.99 -3.67
C ILE A 57 3.77 8.92 -2.37
N ILE A 58 5.01 9.44 -2.33
CA ILE A 58 5.81 9.44 -1.10
C ILE A 58 5.14 10.29 -0.02
N GLU A 59 4.67 11.49 -0.39
CA GLU A 59 3.96 12.39 0.54
C GLU A 59 2.64 11.78 1.02
N GLY A 60 1.84 11.22 0.11
CA GLY A 60 0.58 10.56 0.42
C GLY A 60 0.78 9.33 1.31
N ASN A 61 1.79 8.52 1.03
CA ASN A 61 2.17 7.38 1.86
C ASN A 61 2.58 7.80 3.27
N PHE A 62 3.44 8.83 3.40
CA PHE A 62 3.88 9.34 4.70
C PHE A 62 2.68 9.85 5.52
N TYR A 63 1.83 10.67 4.92
CA TYR A 63 0.64 11.19 5.59
C TYR A 63 -0.32 10.06 5.97
N GLY A 64 -0.62 9.14 5.05
CA GLY A 64 -1.53 8.03 5.30
C GLY A 64 -1.04 7.07 6.39
N ALA A 65 0.26 6.75 6.41
CA ALA A 65 0.85 5.96 7.49
C ALA A 65 0.80 6.68 8.85
N THR A 66 1.07 8.00 8.86
CA THR A 66 0.96 8.81 10.09
C THR A 66 -0.47 8.84 10.61
N LEU A 67 -1.44 9.04 9.72
CA LEU A 67 -2.86 9.05 10.09
C LEU A 67 -3.33 7.66 10.54
N ALA A 68 -2.90 6.60 9.87
CA ALA A 68 -3.23 5.22 10.27
C ALA A 68 -2.76 4.93 11.70
N ALA A 69 -1.57 5.38 12.06
CA ALA A 69 -1.05 5.26 13.42
C ALA A 69 -1.89 6.03 14.45
N LEU A 70 -2.42 7.20 14.10
CA LEU A 70 -3.32 7.97 14.99
C LEU A 70 -4.66 7.25 15.24
N HIS A 71 -5.13 6.48 14.25
CA HIS A 71 -6.33 5.64 14.34
C HIS A 71 -6.05 4.22 14.86
N LEU A 72 -4.81 3.93 15.27
CA LEU A 72 -4.39 2.59 15.71
C LEU A 72 -4.59 1.49 14.66
N PHE A 73 -4.58 1.85 13.37
CA PHE A 73 -4.57 0.88 12.28
C PHE A 73 -3.15 0.36 12.04
N ASP A 74 -3.07 -0.90 11.64
CA ASP A 74 -1.81 -1.49 11.26
C ASP A 74 -1.36 -0.94 9.90
N VAL A 75 -0.05 -0.78 9.72
CA VAL A 75 0.53 -0.28 8.47
C VAL A 75 1.48 -1.29 7.88
N VAL A 76 1.28 -1.64 6.62
CA VAL A 76 2.23 -2.45 5.84
C VAL A 76 2.86 -1.58 4.76
N ASP A 77 4.16 -1.33 4.91
CA ASP A 77 4.92 -0.50 3.98
C ASP A 77 5.36 -1.28 2.73
N LEU A 78 4.42 -1.50 1.82
CA LEU A 78 4.72 -2.12 0.52
C LEU A 78 5.69 -1.26 -0.30
N HIS A 79 5.76 0.06 -0.06
CA HIS A 79 6.74 0.90 -0.75
C HIS A 79 8.16 0.48 -0.39
N PHE A 80 8.43 0.31 0.90
CA PHE A 80 9.70 -0.19 1.40
C PHE A 80 9.97 -1.60 0.89
N HIS A 81 9.05 -2.54 1.07
CA HIS A 81 9.27 -3.95 0.71
C HIS A 81 9.66 -4.15 -0.76
N PHE A 82 9.09 -3.36 -1.68
CA PHE A 82 9.29 -3.55 -3.13
C PHE A 82 10.20 -2.51 -3.79
N ARG A 83 10.85 -1.61 -3.04
CA ARG A 83 11.73 -0.54 -3.57
C ARG A 83 12.86 -1.03 -4.49
N PHE A 84 13.31 -2.27 -4.30
CA PHE A 84 14.38 -2.87 -5.10
C PHE A 84 13.90 -3.95 -6.09
N ASP A 85 12.60 -4.28 -6.11
CA ASP A 85 12.04 -5.31 -6.98
C ASP A 85 11.64 -4.78 -8.37
N VAL A 86 12.22 -3.66 -8.81
CA VAL A 86 11.79 -2.90 -10.01
C VAL A 86 11.71 -3.72 -11.30
N GLY A 87 12.44 -4.82 -11.41
CA GLY A 87 12.38 -5.75 -12.55
C GLY A 87 11.06 -6.53 -12.66
N ASN A 88 10.30 -6.63 -11.57
CA ASN A 88 8.99 -7.26 -11.54
C ASN A 88 7.83 -6.28 -11.79
N ARG A 89 8.13 -4.99 -11.99
CA ARG A 89 7.14 -3.97 -12.33
C ARG A 89 6.82 -4.03 -13.83
N GLY A 90 5.55 -3.88 -14.16
CA GLY A 90 5.03 -3.78 -15.51
C GLY A 90 5.66 -2.62 -16.28
N LYS A 91 5.65 -2.75 -17.61
CA LYS A 91 6.20 -1.74 -18.54
C LYS A 91 5.42 -0.42 -18.52
N ASP A 92 4.22 -0.42 -17.95
CA ASP A 92 3.39 0.76 -17.74
C ASP A 92 3.85 1.62 -16.56
N GLY A 93 4.77 1.13 -15.73
CA GLY A 93 5.30 1.84 -14.56
C GLY A 93 4.36 1.87 -13.36
N ILE A 94 3.23 1.17 -13.39
CA ILE A 94 2.23 1.15 -12.30
C ILE A 94 2.05 -0.27 -11.75
N HIS A 95 1.72 -1.22 -12.63
CA HIS A 95 1.34 -2.56 -12.20
C HIS A 95 2.55 -3.43 -11.89
N TRP A 96 2.36 -4.48 -11.11
CA TRP A 96 3.41 -5.42 -10.74
C TRP A 96 3.00 -6.84 -11.09
N ASN A 97 3.97 -7.69 -11.41
CA ASN A 97 3.69 -9.04 -11.88
C ASN A 97 3.18 -9.96 -10.75
N ASN A 98 2.80 -11.18 -11.14
CA ASN A 98 2.29 -12.19 -10.22
C ASN A 98 3.28 -12.61 -9.11
N VAL A 99 4.60 -12.47 -9.31
CA VAL A 99 5.60 -12.76 -8.28
C VAL A 99 5.45 -11.78 -7.12
N VAL A 100 5.30 -10.50 -7.41
CA VAL A 100 5.09 -9.46 -6.39
C VAL A 100 3.75 -9.62 -5.71
N HIS A 101 2.67 -9.89 -6.46
CA HIS A 101 1.37 -10.15 -5.85
C HIS A 101 1.40 -11.32 -4.85
N ARG A 102 2.10 -12.42 -5.17
CA ARG A 102 2.30 -13.53 -4.20
C ARG A 102 3.07 -13.11 -2.95
N ARG A 103 4.08 -12.23 -3.10
CA ARG A 103 4.83 -11.69 -1.96
C ARG A 103 3.97 -10.75 -1.10
N ILE A 104 3.13 -9.91 -1.71
CA ILE A 104 2.16 -9.06 -0.99
C ILE A 104 1.19 -9.94 -0.20
N THR A 105 0.60 -10.96 -0.82
CA THR A 105 -0.28 -11.91 -0.12
C THR A 105 0.43 -12.57 1.06
N LYS A 106 1.68 -12.99 0.89
CA LYS A 106 2.47 -13.54 2.00
C LYS A 106 2.65 -12.54 3.14
N LEU A 107 3.04 -11.30 2.83
CA LEU A 107 3.23 -10.24 3.85
C LEU A 107 1.93 -10.00 4.64
N LEU A 108 0.80 -9.87 3.93
CA LEU A 108 -0.50 -9.66 4.56
C LEU A 108 -0.90 -10.86 5.42
N LEU A 109 -0.80 -12.09 4.90
CA LEU A 109 -1.17 -13.29 5.67
C LEU A 109 -0.29 -13.48 6.90
N THR A 110 1.01 -13.18 6.80
CA THR A 110 1.90 -13.21 7.97
C THR A 110 1.46 -12.18 9.01
N HIS A 111 1.17 -10.94 8.58
CA HIS A 111 0.69 -9.90 9.47
C HIS A 111 -0.65 -10.24 10.13
N LEU A 112 -1.61 -10.79 9.37
CA LEU A 112 -2.90 -11.27 9.90
C LEU A 112 -2.70 -12.37 10.94
N ALA A 113 -1.83 -13.34 10.65
CA ALA A 113 -1.56 -14.43 11.56
C ALA A 113 -0.95 -13.93 12.87
N ASP A 114 0.01 -13.01 12.81
CA ASP A 114 0.61 -12.39 13.98
C ASP A 114 -0.43 -11.59 14.80
N ALA A 115 -1.25 -10.77 14.14
CA ALA A 115 -2.29 -9.96 14.78
C ALA A 115 -3.38 -10.80 15.47
N TRP A 116 -3.69 -11.98 14.94
CA TRP A 116 -4.67 -12.91 15.54
C TRP A 116 -4.04 -14.02 16.38
N GLY A 117 -2.72 -14.02 16.58
CA GLY A 117 -2.02 -15.06 17.35
C GLY A 117 -2.09 -16.45 16.73
N VAL A 118 -2.27 -16.54 15.40
CA VAL A 118 -2.26 -17.80 14.66
C VAL A 118 -0.82 -18.23 14.41
N VAL A 119 -0.46 -19.42 14.87
CA VAL A 119 0.86 -19.99 14.59
C VAL A 119 0.97 -20.33 13.11
N ILE A 120 1.88 -19.67 12.41
CA ILE A 120 2.22 -20.00 11.02
C ILE A 120 3.09 -21.27 11.06
N PRO A 121 2.72 -22.36 10.35
CA PRO A 121 3.57 -23.54 10.25
C PRO A 121 4.95 -23.15 9.74
N GLU A 122 6.00 -23.57 10.45
CA GLU A 122 7.37 -23.30 10.02
C GLU A 122 7.58 -23.84 8.60
N LYS A 123 8.27 -23.05 7.76
CA LYS A 123 8.82 -23.60 6.53
C LYS A 123 9.79 -24.71 6.94
N ASN A 124 9.46 -25.96 6.63
CA ASN A 124 10.47 -27.02 6.63
C ASN A 124 11.71 -26.50 5.87
N PRO A 125 12.91 -26.47 6.48
CA PRO A 125 14.12 -25.96 5.85
C PRO A 125 14.63 -26.78 4.64
N SER A 126 13.90 -27.83 4.25
CA SER A 126 14.35 -28.90 3.35
C SER A 126 13.75 -28.85 1.94
N GLY A 127 13.30 -27.67 1.46
CA GLY A 127 12.78 -27.47 0.11
C GLY A 127 13.72 -26.70 -0.81
#